data_AF-A0AAW4BEU8-F1
#
_entry.id   AF-A0AAW4BEU8-F1
#
_cell.length_a   1.000
_cell.length_b   1.000
_cell.length_c   1.000
_cell.angle_alpha   90.00
_cell.angle_beta   90.00
_cell.angle_gamma   90.00
#
_symmetry.space_group_name_H-M   'P 1'
#
loop_
_entity.id
_entity.type
_entity.pdbx_description
1 polymer ?
#
loop_
_entity_poly.entity_id
_entity_poly.type
_entity_poly.pdbx_seq_one_letter_code
_entity_poly.pdbx_strand_id
1 'polypeptide(L)'
;GRRVFNPVHIMAAEADVLAPFLVYDLEPMTGNLTRVHSIESHDPLRMQRNAMNLLLIWEMFDEDEEYALGVDIAEGLEHGDRSSIDVVKKSDGEQVAHWFGYIDAELLAYLVKHIAILYGNAYVMPERNNHGHAFIQKLREIYPTPYIYSEQYLDRDNDDETVKLGWLTTKQSKPILTEGMKTLFQNGVSGIRWMGTISEYHSYVYDKKGAMNAQEGCFDDQVMSHMLAQEARARMPKRVKSED
;
A
#
# COMPACT_ATOMS: atom_id res chain seq x y z
N GLY A 1 0.31 19.68 13.60
CA GLY A 1 -0.76 20.25 12.75
C GLY A 1 -2.13 19.81 13.25
N ARG A 2 -3.22 20.18 12.59
CA ARG A 2 -4.55 19.59 12.87
C ARG A 2 -4.59 18.19 12.27
N ARG A 3 -5.05 17.17 13.01
CA ARG A 3 -5.18 15.79 12.48
C ARG A 3 -6.09 15.75 11.25
N VAL A 4 -5.70 14.95 10.25
CA VAL A 4 -6.50 14.75 9.03
C VAL A 4 -7.68 13.82 9.29
N PHE A 5 -7.44 12.77 10.08
CA PHE A 5 -8.42 11.75 10.43
C PHE A 5 -8.95 11.94 11.85
N ASN A 6 -10.20 11.52 12.08
CA ASN A 6 -10.83 11.63 13.39
C ASN A 6 -10.18 10.63 14.36
N PRO A 7 -9.62 11.08 15.50
CA PRO A 7 -8.99 10.20 16.48
C PRO A 7 -9.89 9.09 17.00
N VAL A 8 -11.19 9.35 17.15
CA VAL A 8 -12.15 8.35 17.65
C VAL A 8 -12.28 7.19 16.67
N HIS A 9 -12.29 7.46 15.37
CA HIS A 9 -12.39 6.40 14.37
C HIS A 9 -11.07 5.63 14.23
N ILE A 10 -9.92 6.30 14.41
CA ILE A 10 -8.63 5.60 14.43
C ILE A 10 -8.56 4.67 15.64
N MET A 11 -8.96 5.14 16.84
CA MET A 11 -9.01 4.30 18.05
C MET A 11 -9.99 3.13 17.91
N ALA A 12 -11.10 3.30 17.18
CA ALA A 12 -12.00 2.20 16.87
C ALA A 12 -11.32 1.16 15.97
N ALA A 13 -10.64 1.58 14.91
CA ALA A 13 -9.89 0.69 14.03
C ALA A 13 -8.70 0.01 14.72
N GLU A 14 -8.12 0.63 15.76
CA GLU A 14 -7.07 0.03 16.58
C GLU A 14 -7.54 -1.28 17.24
N ALA A 15 -8.83 -1.40 17.55
CA ALA A 15 -9.41 -2.62 18.12
C ALA A 15 -9.44 -3.80 17.12
N ASP A 16 -9.34 -3.53 15.82
CA ASP A 16 -9.34 -4.53 14.75
C ASP A 16 -7.91 -4.99 14.37
N VAL A 17 -6.88 -4.41 14.97
CA VAL A 17 -5.49 -4.79 14.72
C VAL A 17 -5.23 -6.20 15.24
N LEU A 18 -4.49 -6.98 14.44
CA LEU A 18 -4.09 -8.34 14.76
C LEU A 18 -2.59 -8.54 14.57
N ALA A 19 -2.00 -9.46 15.32
CA ALA A 19 -0.65 -9.92 15.03
C ALA A 19 -0.65 -10.68 13.69
N PRO A 20 0.39 -10.51 12.85
CA PRO A 20 0.49 -11.27 11.60
C PRO A 20 0.58 -12.76 11.89
N PHE A 21 -0.13 -13.56 11.10
CA PHE A 21 -0.11 -15.01 11.17
C PHE A 21 1.23 -15.60 10.69
N LEU A 22 1.80 -15.01 9.64
CA LEU A 22 3.11 -15.38 9.11
C LEU A 22 3.97 -14.14 8.90
N VAL A 23 5.26 -14.33 9.11
CA VAL A 23 6.29 -13.32 8.83
C VAL A 23 7.38 -13.98 8.01
N TYR A 24 7.72 -13.36 6.88
CA TYR A 24 8.73 -13.85 5.95
C TYR A 24 9.77 -12.78 5.66
N ASP A 25 11.02 -13.21 5.55
CA ASP A 25 12.03 -12.50 4.77
C ASP A 25 11.86 -12.96 3.31
N LEU A 26 11.46 -12.03 2.45
CA LEU A 26 11.22 -12.27 1.02
C LEU A 26 12.43 -11.74 0.25
N GLU A 27 13.20 -12.65 -0.33
CA GLU A 27 14.36 -12.26 -1.14
C GLU A 27 13.89 -11.67 -2.48
N PRO A 28 14.23 -10.42 -2.82
CA PRO A 28 13.66 -9.72 -3.98
C PRO A 28 13.91 -10.40 -5.33
N MET A 29 15.12 -10.90 -5.60
CA MET A 29 15.49 -11.34 -6.95
C MET A 29 14.97 -12.74 -7.30
N THR A 30 14.82 -13.59 -6.29
CA THR A 30 14.45 -15.01 -6.40
C THR A 30 13.01 -15.26 -5.99
N GLY A 31 12.44 -14.40 -5.15
CA GLY A 31 11.11 -14.59 -4.55
C GLY A 31 11.09 -15.66 -3.45
N ASN A 32 12.25 -16.09 -2.96
CA ASN A 32 12.34 -17.08 -1.89
C ASN A 32 11.80 -16.50 -0.58
N LEU A 33 10.90 -17.25 0.06
CA LEU A 33 10.31 -16.91 1.35
C LEU A 33 11.01 -17.68 2.48
N THR A 34 11.72 -16.97 3.34
CA THR A 34 12.34 -17.55 4.55
C THR A 34 11.51 -17.17 5.77
N ARG A 35 10.96 -18.17 6.47
CA ARG A 35 10.09 -17.91 7.62
C ARG A 35 10.89 -17.30 8.78
N VAL A 36 10.38 -16.20 9.33
CA VAL A 36 10.90 -15.55 10.53
C VAL A 36 10.02 -15.95 11.72
N HIS A 37 10.64 -16.38 12.80
CA HIS A 37 9.91 -16.99 13.92
C HIS A 37 9.25 -16.00 14.88
N SER A 38 9.74 -14.76 14.97
CA SER A 38 9.10 -13.74 15.80
C SER A 38 9.62 -12.34 15.48
N ILE A 39 8.69 -11.39 15.47
CA ILE A 39 8.95 -9.94 15.52
C ILE A 39 8.47 -9.35 16.86
N GLU A 40 7.97 -10.19 17.76
CA GLU A 40 7.20 -9.80 18.94
C GLU A 40 8.02 -8.91 19.88
N SER A 41 7.36 -7.87 20.38
CA SER A 41 7.89 -7.05 21.45
C SER A 41 6.73 -6.45 22.23
N HIS A 42 6.89 -6.33 23.55
CA HIS A 42 5.95 -5.61 24.39
C HIS A 42 5.98 -4.09 24.12
N ASP A 43 7.05 -3.60 23.49
CA ASP A 43 7.16 -2.23 22.99
C ASP A 43 6.73 -2.17 21.52
N PRO A 44 5.60 -1.51 21.19
CA PRO A 44 5.10 -1.38 19.82
C PRO A 44 6.12 -0.79 18.86
N LEU A 45 6.95 0.17 19.29
CA LEU A 45 7.98 0.79 18.45
C LEU A 45 9.11 -0.18 18.14
N ARG A 46 9.45 -1.05 19.09
CA ARG A 46 10.44 -2.11 18.87
C ARG A 46 9.88 -3.22 17.97
N MET A 47 8.61 -3.57 18.12
CA MET A 47 7.95 -4.52 17.22
C MET A 47 7.94 -4.00 15.78
N GLN A 48 7.59 -2.74 15.56
CA GLN A 48 7.64 -2.11 14.23
C GLN A 48 9.07 -2.15 13.65
N ARG A 49 10.09 -1.81 14.44
CA ARG A 49 11.48 -1.90 13.97
C ARG A 49 11.91 -3.33 13.61
N ASN A 50 11.49 -4.33 14.40
CA ASN A 50 11.77 -5.73 14.12
C ASN A 50 11.06 -6.26 12.85
N ALA A 51 9.91 -5.67 12.52
CA ALA A 51 9.11 -6.03 11.34
C ALA A 51 9.61 -5.40 10.03
N MET A 52 10.49 -4.41 10.11
CA MET A 52 11.00 -3.70 8.94
C MET A 52 11.73 -4.65 7.98
N ASN A 53 11.51 -4.45 6.68
CA ASN A 53 11.97 -5.30 5.57
C ASN A 53 11.38 -6.72 5.56
N LEU A 54 10.45 -7.06 6.44
CA LEU A 54 9.76 -8.35 6.45
C LEU A 54 8.36 -8.23 5.85
N LEU A 55 7.94 -9.29 5.15
CA LEU A 55 6.58 -9.45 4.68
C LEU A 55 5.72 -10.01 5.81
N LEU A 56 4.75 -9.21 6.24
CA LEU A 56 3.74 -9.56 7.23
C LEU A 56 2.50 -10.08 6.50
N ILE A 57 1.96 -11.22 6.94
CA ILE A 57 0.79 -11.86 6.32
C ILE A 57 -0.22 -12.20 7.41
N TRP A 58 -1.47 -11.76 7.23
CA TRP A 58 -2.63 -12.08 8.07
C TRP A 58 -3.51 -13.15 7.44
N GLU A 59 -3.69 -13.13 6.11
CA GLU A 59 -4.45 -14.12 5.36
C GLU A 59 -3.65 -14.58 4.14
N MET A 60 -3.72 -15.88 3.82
CA MET A 60 -3.13 -16.43 2.60
C MET A 60 -4.05 -16.21 1.40
N PHE A 61 -3.53 -16.42 0.20
CA PHE A 61 -4.32 -16.39 -1.04
C PHE A 61 -5.55 -17.31 -0.98
N ASP A 62 -6.69 -16.76 -1.37
CA ASP A 62 -7.95 -17.43 -1.63
C ASP A 62 -8.29 -17.32 -3.12
N GLU A 63 -8.66 -18.43 -3.75
CA GLU A 63 -8.98 -18.50 -5.19
C GLU A 63 -10.31 -17.83 -5.57
N ASP A 64 -11.21 -17.68 -4.60
CA ASP A 64 -12.50 -17.02 -4.76
C ASP A 64 -12.45 -15.50 -4.50
N GLU A 65 -11.27 -14.99 -4.13
CA GLU A 65 -11.05 -13.57 -3.82
C GLU A 65 -10.15 -12.90 -4.87
N GLU A 66 -10.26 -11.57 -4.97
CA GLU A 66 -9.36 -10.74 -5.75
C GLU A 66 -8.64 -9.76 -4.83
N TYR A 67 -7.41 -9.38 -5.18
CA TYR A 67 -6.59 -8.55 -4.31
C TYR A 67 -6.11 -7.30 -5.02
N ALA A 68 -5.98 -6.22 -4.25
CA ALA A 68 -5.38 -4.98 -4.71
C ALA A 68 -4.11 -4.68 -3.91
N LEU A 69 -3.10 -4.15 -4.58
CA LEU A 69 -1.86 -3.67 -3.98
C LEU A 69 -1.77 -2.14 -4.10
N GLY A 70 -1.42 -1.47 -3.01
CA GLY A 70 -0.95 -0.09 -3.00
C GLY A 70 0.54 -0.05 -2.72
N VAL A 71 1.29 0.76 -3.47
CA VAL A 71 2.74 0.86 -3.31
C VAL A 71 3.14 2.33 -3.19
N ASP A 72 3.70 2.71 -2.05
CA ASP A 72 4.40 3.98 -1.86
C ASP A 72 5.90 3.77 -2.02
N ILE A 73 6.52 4.52 -2.92
CA ILE A 73 7.91 4.29 -3.37
C ILE A 73 8.81 5.43 -2.90
N ALA A 74 9.78 5.09 -2.07
CA ALA A 74 10.87 5.96 -1.68
C ALA A 74 12.18 5.66 -2.43
N GLU A 75 13.20 6.49 -2.22
CA GLU A 75 14.53 6.33 -2.83
C GLU A 75 15.27 5.08 -2.33
N GLY A 76 14.99 4.63 -1.11
CA GLY A 76 15.66 3.47 -0.50
C GLY A 76 16.95 3.79 0.25
N LEU A 77 17.24 5.06 0.56
CA LEU A 77 18.37 5.45 1.39
C LEU A 77 18.11 5.10 2.87
N GLU A 78 19.11 4.58 3.59
CA GLU A 78 19.00 4.15 5.01
C GLU A 78 18.65 5.30 5.98
N HIS A 79 18.84 6.55 5.54
CA HIS A 79 18.43 7.78 6.26
C HIS A 79 17.33 8.57 5.53
N GLY A 80 16.74 7.99 4.49
CA GLY A 80 15.66 8.56 3.70
C GLY A 80 14.28 8.07 4.13
N ASP A 81 13.31 8.22 3.23
CA ASP A 81 11.96 7.69 3.42
C ASP A 81 11.94 6.18 3.15
N ARG A 82 10.99 5.49 3.78
CA ARG A 82 10.77 4.05 3.58
C ARG A 82 9.79 3.85 2.43
N SER A 83 9.92 2.74 1.72
CA SER A 83 8.88 2.26 0.81
C SER A 83 7.89 1.40 1.59
N SER A 84 6.64 1.38 1.15
CA SER A 84 5.58 0.58 1.77
C SER A 84 4.69 -0.09 0.72
N ILE A 85 4.26 -1.32 1.00
CA ILE A 85 3.40 -2.15 0.17
C ILE A 85 2.25 -2.65 1.05
N ASP A 86 1.02 -2.40 0.60
CA ASP A 86 -0.20 -2.90 1.25
C ASP A 86 -1.00 -3.79 0.31
N VAL A 87 -1.45 -4.94 0.81
CA VAL A 87 -2.33 -5.87 0.09
C VAL A 87 -3.68 -5.91 0.78
N VAL A 88 -4.76 -5.65 0.04
CA VAL A 88 -6.14 -5.68 0.55
C VAL A 88 -7.06 -6.58 -0.27
N LYS A 89 -8.03 -7.22 0.39
CA LYS A 89 -9.11 -7.96 -0.28
C LYS A 89 -10.01 -7.03 -1.08
N LYS A 90 -10.48 -7.48 -2.24
CA LYS A 90 -11.43 -6.73 -3.06
C LYS A 90 -12.80 -6.66 -2.39
N SER A 91 -13.25 -7.74 -1.78
CA SER A 91 -14.58 -7.85 -1.15
C SER A 91 -14.83 -6.77 -0.09
N ASP A 92 -14.02 -6.73 0.96
CA ASP A 92 -14.24 -5.92 2.17
C ASP A 92 -13.15 -4.86 2.40
N GLY A 93 -11.98 -5.00 1.80
CA GLY A 93 -10.84 -4.09 1.95
C GLY A 93 -9.95 -4.40 3.14
N GLU A 94 -10.07 -5.58 3.74
CA GLU A 94 -9.19 -6.00 4.82
C GLU A 94 -7.75 -6.18 4.32
N GLN A 95 -6.80 -5.70 5.13
CA GLN A 95 -5.37 -5.82 4.94
C GLN A 95 -4.93 -7.26 5.22
N VAL A 96 -4.45 -7.94 4.18
CA VAL A 96 -4.05 -9.36 4.25
C VAL A 96 -2.54 -9.56 4.23
N ALA A 97 -1.80 -8.59 3.70
CA ALA A 97 -0.35 -8.53 3.82
C ALA A 97 0.17 -7.10 3.77
N HIS A 98 1.36 -6.92 4.33
CA HIS A 98 2.03 -5.63 4.43
C HIS A 98 3.55 -5.82 4.41
N TRP A 99 4.25 -4.93 3.74
CA TRP A 99 5.72 -4.85 3.78
C TRP A 99 6.11 -3.38 3.85
N PHE A 100 7.11 -3.04 4.65
CA PHE A 100 7.67 -1.69 4.67
C PHE A 100 9.16 -1.72 5.01
N GLY A 101 9.91 -0.77 4.46
CA GLY A 101 11.34 -0.67 4.77
C GLY A 101 12.16 0.04 3.70
N TYR A 102 13.48 -0.18 3.78
CA TYR A 102 14.47 0.50 2.95
C TYR A 102 14.95 -0.45 1.86
N ILE A 103 14.66 -0.08 0.61
CA ILE A 103 15.04 -0.88 -0.55
C ILE A 103 15.11 0.02 -1.78
N ASP A 104 16.03 -0.31 -2.69
CA ASP A 104 16.12 0.33 -4.00
C ASP A 104 14.85 0.11 -4.83
N ALA A 105 14.49 1.09 -5.65
CA ALA A 105 13.27 1.09 -6.44
C ALA A 105 13.17 -0.09 -7.43
N GLU A 106 14.28 -0.57 -8.02
CA GLU A 106 14.23 -1.74 -8.90
C GLU A 106 14.02 -3.03 -8.11
N LEU A 107 14.68 -3.19 -6.96
CA LEU A 107 14.48 -4.35 -6.09
C LEU A 107 13.06 -4.37 -5.50
N LEU A 108 12.51 -3.20 -5.16
CA LEU A 108 11.10 -3.07 -4.76
C LEU A 108 10.15 -3.57 -5.84
N ALA A 109 10.44 -3.31 -7.12
CA ALA A 109 9.60 -3.79 -8.22
C ALA A 109 9.55 -5.31 -8.28
N TYR A 110 10.67 -6.00 -8.03
CA TYR A 110 10.66 -7.45 -7.89
C TYR A 110 9.87 -7.94 -6.67
N LEU A 111 10.04 -7.30 -5.50
CA LEU A 111 9.23 -7.62 -4.32
C LEU A 111 7.73 -7.51 -4.61
N VAL A 112 7.30 -6.39 -5.20
CA VAL A 112 5.89 -6.15 -5.55
C VAL A 112 5.39 -7.19 -6.55
N LYS A 113 6.18 -7.55 -7.56
CA LYS A 113 5.84 -8.64 -8.48
C LYS A 113 5.63 -9.97 -7.74
N HIS A 114 6.54 -10.34 -6.83
CA HIS A 114 6.43 -11.59 -6.08
C HIS A 114 5.20 -11.61 -5.16
N ILE A 115 4.93 -10.51 -4.45
CA ILE A 115 3.74 -10.37 -3.60
C ILE A 115 2.47 -10.39 -4.46
N ALA A 116 2.43 -9.67 -5.59
CA ALA A 116 1.25 -9.65 -6.46
C ALA A 116 0.94 -11.04 -7.05
N ILE A 117 1.97 -11.81 -7.40
CA ILE A 117 1.80 -13.21 -7.86
C ILE A 117 1.35 -14.12 -6.71
N LEU A 118 1.87 -13.92 -5.48
CA LEU A 118 1.45 -14.67 -4.30
C LEU A 118 -0.07 -14.55 -4.06
N TYR A 119 -0.66 -13.41 -4.42
CA TYR A 119 -2.10 -13.11 -4.32
C TYR A 119 -2.84 -13.17 -5.67
N GLY A 120 -2.46 -14.11 -6.55
CA GLY A 120 -3.27 -14.44 -7.74
C GLY A 120 -3.24 -13.38 -8.85
N ASN A 121 -2.12 -12.69 -9.04
CA ASN A 121 -1.97 -11.52 -9.91
C ASN A 121 -2.84 -10.34 -9.44
N ALA A 122 -2.58 -9.88 -8.22
CA ALA A 122 -3.24 -8.73 -7.64
C ALA A 122 -3.10 -7.45 -8.50
N TYR A 123 -4.12 -6.58 -8.43
CA TYR A 123 -4.11 -5.31 -9.15
C TYR A 123 -3.28 -4.26 -8.42
N VAL A 124 -2.18 -3.80 -9.02
CA VAL A 124 -1.18 -2.95 -8.38
C VAL A 124 -1.38 -1.49 -8.75
N MET A 125 -1.51 -0.62 -7.75
CA MET A 125 -1.48 0.84 -7.89
C MET A 125 -0.20 1.40 -7.26
N PRO A 126 0.87 1.58 -8.06
CA PRO A 126 2.06 2.24 -7.58
C PRO A 126 1.92 3.75 -7.61
N GLU A 127 2.49 4.45 -6.63
CA GLU A 127 2.68 5.89 -6.72
C GLU A 127 3.71 6.23 -7.82
N ARG A 128 3.41 7.21 -8.67
CA ARG A 128 4.29 7.61 -9.78
C ARG A 128 5.28 8.73 -9.41
N ASN A 129 5.22 9.31 -8.21
CA ASN A 129 6.07 10.46 -7.89
C ASN A 129 7.55 10.08 -7.77
N ASN A 130 8.44 10.96 -8.24
CA ASN A 130 9.90 10.84 -8.11
C ASN A 130 10.44 9.44 -8.51
N HIS A 131 10.83 8.62 -7.53
CA HIS A 131 11.41 7.28 -7.70
C HIS A 131 10.41 6.27 -8.29
N GLY A 132 9.10 6.55 -8.23
CA GLY A 132 8.06 5.76 -8.84
C GLY A 132 8.25 5.55 -10.35
N HIS A 133 8.91 6.47 -11.06
CA HIS A 133 9.16 6.30 -12.50
C HIS A 133 10.06 5.09 -12.82
N ALA A 134 11.17 4.94 -12.09
CA ALA A 134 12.10 3.81 -12.28
C ALA A 134 11.45 2.50 -11.85
N PHE A 135 10.78 2.51 -10.69
CA PHE A 135 9.99 1.37 -10.20
C PHE A 135 8.95 0.91 -11.24
N ILE A 136 8.14 1.83 -11.77
CA ILE A 136 7.07 1.49 -12.74
C ILE A 136 7.65 0.96 -14.05
N GLN A 137 8.75 1.53 -14.53
CA GLN A 137 9.43 1.03 -15.72
C GLN A 137 9.85 -0.43 -15.52
N LYS A 138 10.52 -0.73 -14.39
CA LYS A 138 10.93 -2.10 -14.06
C LYS A 138 9.73 -3.03 -13.88
N LEU A 139 8.70 -2.61 -13.13
CA LEU A 139 7.52 -3.42 -12.87
C LEU A 139 6.80 -3.78 -14.18
N ARG A 140 6.69 -2.84 -15.12
CA ARG A 140 6.10 -3.08 -16.45
C ARG A 140 6.86 -4.15 -17.25
N GLU A 141 8.17 -4.28 -17.08
CA GLU A 141 8.99 -5.29 -17.76
C GLU A 141 8.76 -6.70 -17.19
N ILE A 142 8.46 -6.82 -15.88
CA ILE A 142 8.47 -8.09 -15.13
C ILE A 142 7.10 -8.55 -14.64
N TYR A 143 6.07 -7.72 -14.74
CA TYR A 143 4.71 -7.99 -14.29
C TYR A 143 3.68 -7.60 -15.38
N PRO A 144 2.57 -8.36 -15.57
CA PRO A 144 1.69 -8.10 -16.70
C PRO A 144 0.99 -6.75 -16.59
N THR A 145 1.19 -5.90 -17.59
CA THR A 145 0.70 -4.51 -17.62
C THR A 145 -0.81 -4.34 -17.34
N PRO A 146 -1.72 -5.24 -17.75
CA PRO A 146 -3.15 -5.11 -17.42
C PRO A 146 -3.46 -5.11 -15.91
N TYR A 147 -2.56 -5.66 -15.09
CA TYR A 147 -2.68 -5.66 -13.63
C TYR A 147 -2.00 -4.46 -12.96
N ILE A 148 -1.49 -3.50 -13.73
CA ILE A 148 -0.90 -2.26 -13.20
C ILE A 148 -1.88 -1.12 -13.48
N TYR A 149 -2.20 -0.34 -12.46
CA TYR A 149 -3.07 0.82 -12.59
C TYR A 149 -2.56 1.79 -13.67
N SER A 150 -3.49 2.20 -14.54
CA SER A 150 -3.28 3.23 -15.54
C SER A 150 -4.29 4.35 -15.33
N GLU A 151 -3.81 5.58 -15.29
CA GLU A 151 -4.67 6.76 -15.20
C GLU A 151 -5.51 6.88 -16.49
N GLN A 152 -6.80 6.55 -16.39
CA GLN A 152 -7.76 6.75 -17.48
C GLN A 152 -8.34 8.16 -17.36
N TYR A 153 -8.06 9.01 -18.35
CA TYR A 153 -8.74 10.29 -18.47
C TYR A 153 -10.12 10.03 -19.09
N LEU A 154 -11.18 10.33 -18.32
CA LEU A 154 -12.59 10.12 -18.72
C LEU A 154 -13.05 10.99 -19.90
N ASP A 155 -12.26 11.98 -20.31
CA ASP A 155 -12.54 12.87 -21.45
C ASP A 155 -11.33 12.91 -22.39
N ARG A 156 -11.26 12.08 -23.43
CA ARG A 156 -10.26 12.24 -24.50
C ARG A 156 -10.80 11.94 -25.90
N ASP A 157 -10.95 13.03 -26.65
CA ASP A 157 -11.15 13.04 -28.12
C ASP A 157 -9.83 12.85 -28.91
N ASN A 158 -8.69 12.61 -28.26
CA ASN A 158 -7.37 12.48 -28.91
C ASN A 158 -6.68 11.16 -28.55
N ASP A 159 -6.43 10.33 -29.57
CA ASP A 159 -5.78 9.01 -29.52
C ASP A 159 -4.26 9.04 -29.24
N ASP A 160 -3.63 10.22 -29.20
CA ASP A 160 -2.16 10.36 -29.20
C ASP A 160 -1.49 10.45 -27.81
N GLU A 161 -2.25 10.41 -26.71
CA GLU A 161 -1.64 10.48 -25.38
C GLU A 161 -1.25 9.10 -24.83
N THR A 162 0.04 8.95 -24.50
CA THR A 162 0.61 7.73 -23.91
C THR A 162 -0.06 7.34 -22.60
N VAL A 163 -0.47 6.07 -22.50
CA VAL A 163 -1.03 5.48 -21.26
C VAL A 163 -0.02 5.63 -20.13
N LYS A 164 -0.49 6.29 -19.07
CA LYS A 164 0.31 6.72 -17.93
C LYS A 164 0.07 5.77 -16.76
N LEU A 165 0.97 4.81 -16.58
CA LEU A 165 0.92 3.85 -15.46
C LEU A 165 1.18 4.54 -14.12
N GLY A 166 0.58 4.03 -13.05
CA GLY A 166 0.72 4.53 -11.69
C GLY A 166 -0.17 5.73 -11.36
N TRP A 167 -0.41 5.92 -10.06
CA TRP A 167 -1.17 7.02 -9.49
C TRP A 167 -0.27 8.22 -9.25
N LEU A 168 -0.65 9.40 -9.74
CA LEU A 168 0.08 10.63 -9.47
C LEU A 168 -0.51 11.34 -8.26
N THR A 169 0.20 11.35 -7.13
CA THR A 169 -0.23 12.10 -5.94
C THR A 169 0.11 13.57 -6.10
N THR A 170 -0.93 14.40 -6.10
CA THR A 170 -0.85 15.86 -6.24
C THR A 170 -1.71 16.51 -5.17
N LYS A 171 -1.71 17.86 -5.09
CA LYS A 171 -2.63 18.59 -4.21
C LYS A 171 -4.10 18.32 -4.54
N GLN A 172 -4.40 17.89 -5.76
CA GLN A 172 -5.74 17.60 -6.27
C GLN A 172 -6.15 16.14 -6.05
N SER A 173 -5.23 15.19 -6.23
CA SER A 173 -5.52 13.76 -6.10
C SER A 173 -5.35 13.22 -4.68
N LYS A 174 -4.47 13.80 -3.85
CA LYS A 174 -4.30 13.40 -2.44
C LYS A 174 -5.60 13.52 -1.62
N PRO A 175 -6.45 14.57 -1.80
CA PRO A 175 -7.77 14.61 -1.19
C PRO A 175 -8.67 13.41 -1.50
N ILE A 176 -8.61 12.86 -2.72
CA ILE A 176 -9.42 11.69 -3.14
C ILE A 176 -9.10 10.49 -2.24
N LEU A 177 -7.81 10.17 -2.11
CA LEU A 177 -7.32 9.11 -1.22
C LEU A 177 -7.77 9.30 0.23
N THR A 178 -7.57 10.51 0.76
CA THR A 178 -7.91 10.80 2.16
C THR A 178 -9.41 10.80 2.44
N GLU A 179 -10.24 11.20 1.48
CA GLU A 179 -11.70 11.23 1.66
C GLU A 179 -12.31 9.82 1.54
N GLY A 180 -11.80 9.00 0.62
CA GLY A 180 -12.11 7.56 0.59
C GLY A 180 -11.80 6.91 1.92
N MET A 181 -10.60 7.15 2.46
CA MET A 181 -10.20 6.58 3.75
C MET A 181 -11.01 7.10 4.95
N LYS A 182 -11.36 8.40 4.98
CA LYS A 182 -12.26 8.93 6.02
C LYS A 182 -13.62 8.24 6.00
N THR A 183 -14.15 7.93 4.82
CA THR A 183 -15.41 7.21 4.65
C THR A 183 -15.31 5.79 5.23
N LEU A 184 -14.21 5.08 4.95
CA LEU A 184 -13.96 3.75 5.52
C LEU A 184 -13.87 3.78 7.05
N PHE A 185 -13.13 4.74 7.61
CA PHE A 185 -13.05 4.95 9.06
C PHE A 185 -14.41 5.29 9.69
N GLN A 186 -15.20 6.16 9.06
CA GLN A 186 -16.54 6.53 9.55
C GLN A 186 -17.49 5.32 9.59
N ASN A 187 -17.37 4.42 8.62
CA ASN A 187 -18.21 3.24 8.51
C ASN A 187 -17.69 2.03 9.33
N GLY A 188 -16.57 2.17 10.03
CA GLY A 188 -15.98 1.08 10.82
C GLY A 188 -15.44 -0.07 9.97
N VAL A 189 -15.03 0.19 8.72
CA VAL A 189 -14.53 -0.81 7.76
C VAL A 189 -13.19 -0.38 7.18
N SER A 190 -12.29 0.09 8.04
CA SER A 190 -10.94 0.52 7.63
C SER A 190 -10.12 -0.64 7.05
N GLY A 191 -10.37 -1.87 7.51
CA GLY A 191 -9.65 -3.08 7.10
C GLY A 191 -8.22 -3.20 7.64
N ILE A 192 -7.75 -2.25 8.45
CA ILE A 192 -6.35 -2.19 8.89
C ILE A 192 -6.09 -3.27 9.95
N ARG A 193 -5.06 -4.10 9.72
CA ARG A 193 -4.61 -5.14 10.66
C ARG A 193 -3.29 -4.81 11.33
N TRP A 194 -2.46 -3.95 10.73
CA TRP A 194 -1.14 -3.60 11.23
C TRP A 194 -1.14 -2.35 12.13
N MET A 195 -0.54 -2.51 13.32
CA MET A 195 -0.42 -1.41 14.30
C MET A 195 0.48 -0.27 13.80
N GLY A 196 1.47 -0.55 12.95
CA GLY A 196 2.33 0.48 12.35
C GLY A 196 1.53 1.45 11.48
N THR A 197 0.63 0.93 10.64
CA THR A 197 -0.27 1.75 9.82
C THR A 197 -1.17 2.64 10.69
N ILE A 198 -1.78 2.10 11.76
CA ILE A 198 -2.59 2.88 12.71
C ILE A 198 -1.75 3.99 13.39
N SER A 199 -0.52 3.66 13.79
CA SER A 199 0.39 4.61 14.43
C SER A 199 0.68 5.81 13.52
N GLU A 200 0.90 5.58 12.23
CA GLU A 200 1.11 6.66 11.26
C GLU A 200 -0.16 7.48 11.04
N TYR A 201 -1.34 6.86 10.96
CA TYR A 201 -2.63 7.57 10.88
C TYR A 201 -2.85 8.53 12.06
N HIS A 202 -2.42 8.18 13.27
CA HIS A 202 -2.49 9.07 14.44
C HIS A 202 -1.65 10.34 14.30
N SER A 203 -0.53 10.23 13.58
CA SER A 203 0.44 11.31 13.37
C SER A 203 0.21 12.09 12.07
N TYR A 204 -0.77 11.68 11.26
CA TYR A 204 -1.06 12.32 9.98
C TYR A 204 -1.85 13.63 10.13
N VAL A 205 -1.26 14.74 9.70
CA VAL A 205 -1.74 16.09 10.01
C VAL A 205 -1.75 17.01 8.79
N TYR A 206 -2.58 18.05 8.86
CA TYR A 206 -2.42 19.25 8.05
C TYR A 206 -1.25 20.08 8.58
N ASP A 207 -0.28 20.38 7.71
CA ASP A 207 0.80 21.32 7.98
C ASP A 207 0.29 22.78 8.03
N LYS A 208 1.19 23.72 8.30
CA LYS A 208 0.83 25.15 8.38
C LYS A 208 0.34 25.75 7.06
N LYS A 209 0.64 25.11 5.93
CA LYS A 209 0.24 25.51 4.57
C LYS A 209 -1.01 24.76 4.09
N GLY A 210 -1.59 23.90 4.92
CA GLY A 210 -2.76 23.08 4.60
C GLY A 210 -2.46 21.83 3.78
N ALA A 211 -1.19 21.47 3.58
CA ALA A 211 -0.82 20.19 2.98
C ALA A 211 -0.95 19.06 4.01
N MET A 212 -1.35 17.87 3.57
CA MET A 212 -1.48 16.69 4.42
C MET A 212 -0.16 15.93 4.39
N ASN A 213 0.48 15.71 5.54
CA ASN A 213 1.75 14.98 5.69
C ASN A 213 1.82 14.37 7.10
N ALA A 214 2.82 13.51 7.33
CA ALA A 214 3.21 13.14 8.69
C ALA A 214 3.55 14.36 9.55
N GLN A 215 3.34 14.23 10.86
CA GLN A 215 3.93 15.16 11.83
C GLN A 215 5.47 15.09 11.76
N GLU A 216 6.15 16.20 12.05
CA GLU A 216 7.61 16.24 12.09
C GLU A 216 8.19 15.15 12.98
N GLY A 217 9.12 14.35 12.43
CA GLY A 217 9.72 13.19 13.08
C GLY A 217 8.90 11.89 13.02
N CYS A 218 7.76 11.90 12.33
CA CYS A 218 6.95 10.73 12.02
C CYS A 218 6.98 10.40 10.52
N PHE A 219 6.51 9.21 10.18
CA PHE A 219 6.41 8.72 8.82
C PHE A 219 4.94 8.68 8.34
N ASP A 220 4.75 8.66 7.02
CA ASP A 220 3.43 8.48 6.38
C ASP A 220 3.43 7.45 5.22
N ASP A 221 4.51 6.70 5.03
CA ASP A 221 4.62 5.73 3.94
C ASP A 221 3.57 4.62 4.01
N GLN A 222 3.29 4.10 5.21
CA GLN A 222 2.27 3.06 5.42
C GLN A 222 0.85 3.62 5.31
N VAL A 223 0.65 4.91 5.60
CA VAL A 223 -0.63 5.59 5.36
C VAL A 223 -0.88 5.73 3.85
N MET A 224 0.15 6.08 3.09
CA MET A 224 0.07 6.29 1.65
C MET A 224 -0.17 4.99 0.90
N SER A 225 0.61 3.94 1.15
CA SER A 225 0.43 2.62 0.53
C SER A 225 -0.95 2.02 0.85
N HIS A 226 -1.42 2.11 2.10
CA HIS A 226 -2.74 1.65 2.48
C HIS A 226 -3.87 2.40 1.75
N MET A 227 -3.80 3.73 1.66
CA MET A 227 -4.80 4.50 0.90
C MET A 227 -4.77 4.18 -0.60
N LEU A 228 -3.58 3.98 -1.18
CA LEU A 228 -3.43 3.55 -2.58
C LEU A 228 -4.03 2.16 -2.79
N ALA A 229 -3.89 1.24 -1.84
CA ALA A 229 -4.48 -0.10 -1.93
C ALA A 229 -6.02 -0.05 -1.92
N GLN A 230 -6.62 0.80 -1.07
CA GLN A 230 -8.07 0.99 -1.03
C GLN A 230 -8.59 1.67 -2.31
N GLU A 231 -7.86 2.65 -2.86
CA GLU A 231 -8.22 3.27 -4.13
C GLU A 231 -8.05 2.30 -5.31
N ALA A 232 -7.00 1.48 -5.30
CA ALA A 232 -6.79 0.40 -6.27
C ALA A 232 -7.96 -0.56 -6.23
N ARG A 233 -8.34 -1.04 -5.04
CA ARG A 233 -9.52 -1.86 -4.80
C ARG A 233 -10.76 -1.22 -5.40
N ALA A 234 -11.03 0.06 -5.14
CA ALA A 234 -12.20 0.76 -5.68
C ALA A 234 -12.22 0.81 -7.22
N ARG A 235 -11.04 0.88 -7.84
CA ARG A 235 -10.85 1.01 -9.30
C ARG A 235 -10.59 -0.30 -10.05
N MET A 236 -10.45 -1.43 -9.34
CA MET A 236 -10.19 -2.71 -10.00
C MET A 236 -11.20 -2.97 -11.12
N PRO A 237 -10.73 -3.30 -12.34
CA PRO A 237 -11.60 -3.70 -13.43
C PRO A 237 -12.49 -4.87 -13.02
N LYS A 238 -13.74 -4.90 -13.50
CA LYS A 238 -14.58 -6.08 -13.31
C LYS A 238 -13.98 -7.24 -14.11
N ARG A 239 -13.69 -8.35 -13.45
CA ARG A 239 -13.26 -9.57 -14.14
C ARG A 239 -14.41 -10.07 -15.01
N VAL A 240 -14.20 -10.12 -16.32
CA VAL A 240 -15.10 -10.84 -17.23
C VAL A 240 -14.76 -12.31 -17.02
N LYS A 241 -15.58 -13.05 -16.26
CA LYS A 241 -15.46 -14.51 -16.21
C LYS A 241 -15.69 -15.00 -17.64
N SER A 242 -14.73 -15.71 -18.23
CA SER A 242 -15.00 -16.50 -19.42
C SER A 242 -16.04 -17.54 -19.03
N GLU A 243 -17.20 -17.52 -19.68
CA GLU A 243 -18.12 -18.64 -19.63
C GLU A 243 -17.42 -19.82 -20.33
N ASP A 244 -17.07 -20.84 -19.56
CA ASP A 244 -16.67 -22.16 -20.08
C ASP A 244 -17.89 -22.95 -20.57
#